data_AF-A0A512DHR0-F1
#
_entry.id   AF-A0A512DHR0-F1
#
_cell.length_a   1.000
_cell.length_b   1.000
_cell.length_c   1.000
_cell.angle_alpha   90.00
_cell.angle_beta   90.00
_cell.angle_gamma   90.00
#
_symmetry.space_group_name_H-M   'P 1'
#
loop_
_entity.id
_entity.type
_entity.pdbx_description
1 polymer ?
#
loop_
_entity_poly.entity_id
_entity_poly.type
_entity_poly.pdbx_seq_one_letter_code
_entity_poly.pdbx_strand_id
1 'polypeptide(L)'
;MTAFPISRPAQSACEGFDDEQTHLFDSLAGILADEPTWKQRRSVFFQIVERLRKAFERNRQDPDSRGDLPFMAVLPLHIGAILEKLGEEEIISVEQAAFYLLSIHPEHQQVADQWIQSDKANLKAMTKFIDTNPFYASLHRSYEQYAADPDDR
;
A
#
# COMPACT_ATOMS: atom_id res chain seq x y z
N MET A 1 -21.85 -4.34 -15.16
CA MET A 1 -20.48 -4.40 -14.60
C MET A 1 -20.63 -4.64 -13.11
N THR A 2 -19.93 -5.61 -12.55
CA THR A 2 -19.94 -5.84 -11.09
C THR A 2 -19.09 -4.76 -10.44
N ALA A 3 -19.66 -4.02 -9.49
CA ALA A 3 -18.93 -3.03 -8.71
C ALA A 3 -18.21 -3.71 -7.53
N PHE A 4 -17.04 -3.21 -7.17
CA PHE A 4 -16.23 -3.71 -6.05
C PHE A 4 -16.03 -2.58 -5.04
N PRO A 5 -17.06 -2.29 -4.22
CA PRO A 5 -17.03 -1.16 -3.31
C PRO A 5 -16.01 -1.38 -2.20
N ILE A 6 -15.21 -0.36 -1.93
CA ILE A 6 -14.23 -0.35 -0.84
C ILE A 6 -14.99 0.01 0.43
N SER A 7 -15.06 -0.95 1.35
CA SER A 7 -15.66 -0.70 2.66
C SER A 7 -14.71 0.14 3.51
N ARG A 8 -15.26 1.06 4.30
CA ARG A 8 -14.48 1.80 5.29
C ARG A 8 -13.81 0.80 6.24
N PRO A 9 -12.49 0.91 6.49
CA PRO A 9 -11.82 0.06 7.46
C PRO A 9 -12.44 0.17 8.86
N ALA A 10 -12.56 -0.96 9.56
CA ALA A 10 -13.07 -0.98 10.94
C ALA A 10 -12.14 -0.22 11.90
N GLN A 11 -10.83 -0.25 11.64
CA GLN A 11 -9.80 0.49 12.36
C GLN A 11 -9.00 1.35 11.39
N SER A 12 -8.75 2.61 11.74
CA SER A 12 -7.98 3.55 10.92
C SER A 12 -6.49 3.25 11.02
N ALA A 13 -5.77 3.30 9.90
CA ALA A 13 -4.32 3.20 9.88
C ALA A 13 -3.65 4.46 10.44
N CYS A 14 -4.41 5.56 10.50
CA CYS A 14 -3.98 6.82 11.09
C CYS A 14 -4.32 6.91 12.59
N GLU A 15 -4.89 5.87 13.19
CA GLU A 15 -5.20 5.88 14.62
C GLU A 15 -3.92 6.04 15.45
N GLY A 16 -3.90 7.06 16.31
CA GLY A 16 -2.74 7.37 17.15
C GLY A 16 -1.63 8.16 16.44
N PHE A 17 -1.83 8.59 15.20
CA PHE A 17 -0.92 9.53 14.56
C PHE A 17 -0.97 10.90 15.25
N ASP A 18 0.20 11.55 15.37
CA ASP A 18 0.26 12.96 15.75
C ASP A 18 -0.10 13.87 14.56
N ASP A 19 -0.12 15.18 14.81
CA ASP A 19 -0.49 16.18 13.80
C ASP A 19 0.50 16.19 12.62
N GLU A 20 1.79 15.99 12.87
CA GLU A 20 2.82 15.98 11.82
C GLU A 20 2.67 14.77 10.91
N GLN A 21 2.46 13.59 11.49
CA GLN A 21 2.17 12.36 10.77
C GLN A 21 0.88 12.50 9.96
N THR A 22 -0.19 13.03 10.57
CA THR A 22 -1.47 13.25 9.89
C THR A 22 -1.28 14.15 8.66
N HIS A 23 -0.60 15.29 8.81
CA HIS A 23 -0.32 16.21 7.71
C HIS A 23 0.57 15.61 6.62
N LEU A 24 1.55 14.78 6.99
CA LEU A 24 2.39 14.07 6.04
C LEU A 24 1.54 13.16 5.15
N PHE A 25 0.69 12.32 5.75
CA PHE A 25 -0.13 11.39 4.98
C PHE A 25 -1.24 12.08 4.18
N ASP A 26 -1.82 13.17 4.68
CA ASP A 26 -2.70 14.05 3.89
C ASP A 26 -1.98 14.56 2.63
N SER A 27 -0.74 15.01 2.78
CA SER A 27 0.07 15.53 1.67
C SER A 27 0.42 14.43 0.66
N LEU A 28 0.78 13.23 1.12
CA LEU A 28 1.07 12.09 0.25
C LEU A 28 -0.17 11.63 -0.54
N ALA A 29 -1.33 11.60 0.12
CA ALA A 29 -2.60 11.29 -0.54
C ALA A 29 -2.97 12.38 -1.56
N GLY A 30 -2.77 13.66 -1.23
CA GLY A 30 -2.98 14.78 -2.14
C GLY A 30 -2.12 14.68 -3.41
N ILE A 31 -0.83 14.38 -3.27
CA ILE A 31 0.10 14.17 -4.40
C ILE A 31 -0.38 13.03 -5.32
N LEU A 32 -0.96 11.97 -4.75
CA LEU A 32 -1.56 10.90 -5.56
C LEU A 32 -2.87 11.33 -6.20
N ALA A 33 -3.72 12.07 -5.49
CA ALA A 33 -5.00 12.55 -5.99
C ALA A 33 -4.85 13.46 -7.21
N ASP A 34 -3.75 14.24 -7.29
CA ASP A 34 -3.42 15.12 -8.42
C ASP A 34 -3.19 14.35 -9.73
N GLU A 35 -2.87 13.05 -9.67
CA GLU A 35 -2.74 12.22 -10.86
C GLU A 35 -4.11 11.65 -11.29
N PRO A 36 -4.55 11.85 -12.55
CA PRO A 36 -5.93 11.59 -12.95
C PRO A 36 -6.23 10.11 -13.19
N THR A 37 -5.22 9.24 -13.23
CA THR A 37 -5.42 7.80 -13.46
C THR A 37 -4.58 6.96 -12.52
N TRP A 38 -5.08 5.78 -12.16
CA TRP A 38 -4.35 4.80 -11.35
C TRP A 38 -3.02 4.34 -11.96
N LYS A 39 -2.91 4.36 -13.29
CA LYS A 39 -1.67 4.09 -14.01
C LYS A 39 -0.59 5.15 -13.74
N GLN A 40 -0.98 6.43 -13.66
CA GLN A 40 -0.07 7.52 -13.29
C GLN A 40 0.23 7.50 -11.80
N ARG A 41 -0.82 7.38 -10.97
CA ARG A 41 -0.71 7.24 -9.51
C ARG A 41 0.27 6.15 -9.11
N ARG A 42 0.25 4.99 -9.77
CA ARG A 42 1.22 3.91 -9.52
C ARG A 42 2.68 4.37 -9.56
N SER A 43 3.05 5.16 -10.57
CA SER A 43 4.43 5.63 -10.73
C SER A 43 4.82 6.58 -9.59
N VAL A 44 3.89 7.41 -9.14
CA VAL A 44 4.05 8.30 -7.98
C VAL A 44 4.09 7.50 -6.68
N PHE A 45 3.22 6.49 -6.53
CA PHE A 45 3.15 5.62 -5.37
C PHE A 45 4.46 4.85 -5.18
N PHE A 46 5.05 4.30 -6.25
CA PHE A 46 6.37 3.67 -6.18
C PHE A 46 7.45 4.64 -5.68
N GLN A 47 7.43 5.89 -6.13
CA GLN A 47 8.36 6.90 -5.66
C GLN A 47 8.14 7.24 -4.18
N ILE A 48 6.88 7.31 -3.73
CA ILE A 48 6.53 7.53 -2.32
C ILE A 48 7.07 6.38 -1.47
N VAL A 49 6.79 5.12 -1.83
CA VAL A 49 7.26 3.93 -1.09
C VAL A 49 8.78 3.92 -1.02
N GLU A 50 9.48 4.20 -2.12
CA GLU A 50 10.94 4.22 -2.13
C GLU A 50 11.53 5.36 -1.29
N ARG A 51 10.87 6.53 -1.26
CA ARG A 51 11.28 7.64 -0.38
C ARG A 51 11.06 7.31 1.09
N LEU A 52 9.93 6.70 1.43
CA LEU A 52 9.63 6.23 2.78
C LEU A 52 10.65 5.18 3.22
N ARG A 53 10.96 4.20 2.37
CA ARG A 53 12.00 3.19 2.64
C ARG A 53 13.34 3.84 2.97
N LYS A 54 13.80 4.79 2.14
CA LYS A 54 15.08 5.50 2.36
C LYS A 54 15.07 6.33 3.66
N ALA A 55 13.97 7.02 3.94
CA ALA A 55 13.83 7.80 5.17
C ALA A 55 13.88 6.89 6.40
N PHE A 56 13.19 5.75 6.33
CA PHE A 56 13.13 4.77 7.39
C PHE A 56 14.50 4.10 7.63
N GLU A 57 15.20 3.71 6.57
CA GLU A 57 16.56 3.16 6.66
C GLU A 57 17.56 4.16 7.23
N ARG A 58 17.45 5.44 6.87
CA ARG A 58 18.28 6.51 7.44
C ARG A 58 18.01 6.68 8.93
N ASN A 59 16.74 6.71 9.33
CA ASN A 59 16.36 6.82 10.75
C ASN A 59 16.76 5.59 11.56
N ARG A 60 16.81 4.40 10.95
CA ARG A 60 17.31 3.18 11.63
C ARG A 60 18.83 3.22 11.90
N GLN A 61 19.59 3.99 11.11
CA GLN A 61 21.02 4.18 11.32
C GLN A 61 21.33 5.25 12.37
N ASP A 62 20.31 5.99 12.83
CA ASP A 62 20.44 6.99 13.88
C ASP A 62 20.51 6.27 15.25
N PRO A 63 21.63 6.40 15.99
CA PRO A 63 21.79 5.76 17.29
C PRO A 63 20.79 6.21 18.36
N ASP A 64 20.12 7.35 18.16
CA ASP A 64 19.08 7.87 19.07
C ASP A 64 17.65 7.45 18.66
N SER A 65 17.50 6.77 17.52
CA SER A 65 16.21 6.27 17.03
C SER A 65 15.84 4.93 17.67
N ARG A 66 14.63 4.83 18.22
CA ARG A 66 14.07 3.61 18.86
C ARG A 66 13.62 2.53 17.85
N GLY A 67 13.96 2.68 16.57
CA GLY A 67 13.38 1.90 15.49
C GLY A 67 14.14 0.62 15.17
N ASP A 68 13.91 -0.46 15.94
CA ASP A 68 14.49 -1.78 15.64
C ASP A 68 13.76 -2.54 14.51
N LEU A 69 12.56 -2.09 14.13
CA LEU A 69 11.74 -2.78 13.14
C LEU A 69 12.27 -2.56 11.72
N PRO A 70 12.18 -3.56 10.82
CA PRO A 70 12.48 -3.39 9.40
C PRO A 70 11.37 -2.59 8.69
N PHE A 71 11.70 -1.95 7.55
CA PHE A 71 10.70 -1.20 6.77
C PHE A 71 9.49 -2.07 6.35
N MET A 72 9.70 -3.37 6.11
CA MET A 72 8.62 -4.30 5.76
C MET A 72 7.56 -4.44 6.87
N ALA A 73 7.95 -4.23 8.15
CA ALA A 73 7.02 -4.28 9.28
C ALA A 73 6.00 -3.12 9.24
N VAL A 74 6.44 -1.95 8.78
CA VAL A 74 5.62 -0.74 8.78
C VAL A 74 5.02 -0.42 7.42
N LEU A 75 5.47 -1.08 6.36
CA LEU A 75 5.00 -0.85 4.99
C LEU A 75 3.47 -0.94 4.87
N PRO A 76 2.77 -1.97 5.41
CA PRO A 76 1.33 -2.05 5.27
C PRO A 76 0.59 -0.90 5.93
N LEU A 77 1.10 -0.41 7.06
CA LEU A 77 0.53 0.74 7.77
C LEU A 77 0.62 2.00 6.91
N HIS A 78 1.79 2.26 6.31
CA HIS A 78 1.98 3.43 5.44
C HIS A 78 1.09 3.36 4.20
N ILE A 79 0.99 2.19 3.57
CA ILE A 79 0.12 2.00 2.41
C ILE A 79 -1.35 2.17 2.81
N GLY A 80 -1.78 1.56 3.92
CA GLY A 80 -3.14 1.69 4.45
C GLY A 80 -3.52 3.14 4.72
N ALA A 81 -2.66 3.89 5.42
CA ALA A 81 -2.89 5.31 5.71
C ALA A 81 -3.03 6.15 4.44
N ILE A 82 -2.17 5.96 3.44
CA ILE A 82 -2.27 6.67 2.15
C ILE A 82 -3.60 6.35 1.45
N LEU A 83 -3.97 5.06 1.40
CA LEU A 83 -5.18 4.61 0.70
C LEU A 83 -6.46 5.06 1.41
N GLU A 84 -6.50 5.01 2.74
CA GLU A 84 -7.61 5.51 3.57
C GLU A 84 -7.82 7.01 3.33
N LYS A 85 -6.72 7.78 3.28
CA LYS A 85 -6.74 9.22 3.02
C LYS A 85 -7.14 9.58 1.59
N LEU A 86 -6.75 8.75 0.61
CA LEU A 86 -7.15 8.93 -0.79
C LEU A 86 -8.66 8.72 -0.97
N GLY A 87 -9.28 7.86 -0.17
CA GLY A 87 -10.74 7.78 -0.03
C GLY A 87 -11.47 7.27 -1.27
N GLU A 88 -10.85 6.37 -2.05
CA GLU A 88 -11.53 5.77 -3.19
C GLU A 88 -12.72 4.91 -2.75
N GLU A 89 -13.78 4.93 -3.55
CA GLU A 89 -15.03 4.22 -3.22
C GLU A 89 -15.12 2.83 -3.86
N GLU A 90 -14.36 2.57 -4.92
CA GLU A 90 -14.37 1.28 -5.64
C GLU A 90 -13.03 0.91 -6.26
N ILE A 91 -12.80 -0.40 -6.42
CA ILE A 91 -11.66 -0.94 -7.18
C ILE A 91 -12.01 -1.01 -8.67
N ILE A 92 -11.27 -0.25 -9.48
CA ILE A 92 -11.53 -0.12 -10.94
C ILE A 92 -10.38 -0.61 -11.82
N SER A 93 -9.22 -0.91 -11.24
CA SER A 93 -8.01 -1.23 -12.01
C SER A 93 -7.07 -2.19 -11.29
N VAL A 94 -6.18 -2.83 -12.06
CA VAL A 94 -5.15 -3.71 -11.53
C VAL A 94 -4.11 -2.94 -10.71
N GLU A 95 -3.74 -1.73 -11.14
CA GLU A 95 -2.81 -0.88 -10.40
C GLU A 95 -3.31 -0.57 -9.00
N GLN A 96 -4.60 -0.26 -8.88
CA GLN A 96 -5.26 -0.01 -7.59
C GLN A 96 -5.30 -1.28 -6.74
N ALA A 97 -5.84 -2.39 -7.29
CA ALA A 97 -5.95 -3.66 -6.56
C ALA A 97 -4.60 -4.11 -5.98
N ALA A 98 -3.52 -3.94 -6.75
CA ALA A 98 -2.17 -4.29 -6.33
C ALA A 98 -1.71 -3.56 -5.07
N PHE A 99 -1.99 -2.27 -4.91
CA PHE A 99 -1.64 -1.54 -3.67
C PHE A 99 -2.60 -1.84 -2.53
N TYR A 100 -3.88 -2.07 -2.81
CA TYR A 100 -4.86 -2.45 -1.79
C TYR A 100 -4.52 -3.80 -1.13
N LEU A 101 -3.94 -4.75 -1.87
CA LEU A 101 -3.40 -6.00 -1.31
C LEU A 101 -2.25 -5.82 -0.31
N LEU A 102 -1.49 -4.73 -0.44
CA LEU A 102 -0.38 -4.43 0.46
C LEU A 102 -0.79 -3.58 1.68
N SER A 103 -2.06 -3.18 1.76
CA SER A 103 -2.61 -2.39 2.87
C SER A 103 -2.63 -3.17 4.18
N ILE A 104 -2.52 -2.50 5.33
CA ILE A 104 -2.76 -3.14 6.64
C ILE A 104 -4.22 -3.52 6.87
N HIS A 105 -5.16 -2.89 6.16
CA HIS A 105 -6.59 -3.11 6.34
C HIS A 105 -7.05 -4.43 5.69
N PRO A 106 -7.63 -5.36 6.46
CA PRO A 106 -8.21 -6.58 5.90
C PRO A 106 -9.29 -6.31 4.87
N GLU A 107 -10.07 -5.24 5.03
CA GLU A 107 -11.15 -4.84 4.11
C GLU A 107 -10.59 -4.45 2.73
N HIS A 108 -9.43 -3.78 2.70
CA HIS A 108 -8.74 -3.42 1.47
C HIS A 108 -8.23 -4.67 0.75
N GLN A 109 -7.60 -5.59 1.49
CA GLN A 109 -7.10 -6.85 0.93
C GLN A 109 -8.24 -7.69 0.37
N GLN A 110 -9.32 -7.84 1.13
CA GLN A 110 -10.48 -8.63 0.74
C GLN A 110 -11.14 -8.12 -0.55
N VAL A 111 -11.37 -6.81 -0.67
CA VAL A 111 -12.01 -6.26 -1.89
C VAL A 111 -11.09 -6.37 -3.10
N ALA A 112 -9.77 -6.20 -2.92
CA ALA A 112 -8.80 -6.39 -3.99
C ALA A 112 -8.74 -7.85 -4.46
N ASP A 113 -8.70 -8.80 -3.54
CA ASP A 113 -8.76 -10.23 -3.85
C ASP A 113 -10.05 -10.61 -4.59
N GLN A 114 -11.20 -10.11 -4.13
CA GLN A 114 -12.48 -10.33 -4.80
C GLN A 114 -12.48 -9.78 -6.23
N TRP A 115 -11.95 -8.57 -6.43
CA TRP A 115 -11.84 -7.98 -7.76
C TRP A 115 -10.97 -8.84 -8.69
N ILE A 116 -9.81 -9.30 -8.20
CA ILE A 116 -8.87 -10.16 -8.95
C ILE A 116 -9.52 -11.49 -9.33
N GLN A 117 -10.24 -12.12 -8.40
CA GLN A 117 -10.82 -13.45 -8.59
C GLN A 117 -12.15 -13.43 -9.36
N SER A 118 -12.79 -12.27 -9.47
CA SER A 118 -14.10 -12.14 -10.12
C SER A 118 -14.08 -12.40 -11.63
N ASP A 119 -12.96 -12.18 -12.30
CA ASP A 119 -12.81 -12.39 -13.74
C ASP A 119 -11.41 -12.92 -14.07
N LYS A 120 -11.34 -13.89 -15.00
CA LYS A 120 -10.08 -14.39 -15.56
C LYS A 120 -9.25 -13.27 -16.20
N ALA A 121 -9.88 -12.25 -16.76
CA ALA A 121 -9.19 -11.09 -17.32
C ALA A 121 -8.44 -10.29 -16.23
N ASN A 122 -9.05 -10.12 -15.05
CA ASN A 122 -8.44 -9.41 -13.92
C ASN A 122 -7.28 -10.21 -13.34
N LEU A 123 -7.44 -11.51 -13.14
CA LEU A 123 -6.36 -12.39 -12.72
C LEU A 123 -5.17 -12.35 -13.70
N LYS A 124 -5.45 -12.37 -15.01
CA LYS A 124 -4.42 -12.25 -16.05
C LYS A 124 -3.75 -10.87 -16.02
N ALA A 125 -4.51 -9.81 -15.78
CA ALA A 125 -3.97 -8.46 -15.64
C ALA A 125 -3.05 -8.37 -14.43
N MET A 126 -3.43 -8.93 -13.28
CA MET A 126 -2.61 -8.96 -12.07
C MET A 126 -1.32 -9.78 -12.26
N THR A 127 -1.42 -10.95 -12.89
CA THR A 127 -0.23 -11.76 -13.23
C THR A 127 0.74 -10.95 -14.09
N LYS A 128 0.24 -10.34 -15.18
CA LYS A 128 1.04 -9.49 -16.05
C LYS A 128 1.57 -8.26 -15.31
N PHE A 129 0.82 -7.70 -14.37
CA PHE A 129 1.25 -6.56 -13.58
C PHE A 129 2.48 -6.93 -12.74
N ILE A 130 2.45 -8.05 -12.01
CA ILE A 130 3.60 -8.55 -11.25
C ILE A 130 4.80 -8.78 -12.19
N ASP A 131 4.59 -9.46 -13.32
CA ASP A 131 5.67 -9.80 -14.27
C ASP A 131 6.36 -8.57 -14.86
N THR A 132 5.59 -7.50 -15.10
CA THR A 132 6.10 -6.28 -15.78
C THR A 132 6.51 -5.17 -14.83
N ASN A 133 6.30 -5.33 -13.51
CA ASN A 133 6.65 -4.33 -12.49
C ASN A 133 7.59 -4.96 -11.46
N PRO A 134 8.91 -5.07 -11.77
CA PRO A 134 9.87 -5.75 -10.90
C PRO A 134 10.00 -5.12 -9.52
N PHE A 135 9.81 -3.79 -9.42
CA PHE A 135 9.75 -3.10 -8.12
C PHE A 135 8.60 -3.61 -7.25
N TYR A 136 7.38 -3.66 -7.80
CA TYR A 136 6.24 -4.21 -7.08
C TYR A 136 6.41 -5.68 -6.75
N ALA A 137 6.86 -6.51 -7.71
CA ALA A 137 7.09 -7.93 -7.48
C ALA A 137 8.10 -8.19 -6.35
N SER A 138 9.17 -7.39 -6.29
CA SER A 138 10.15 -7.45 -5.20
C SER A 138 9.54 -7.03 -3.87
N LEU A 139 8.76 -5.94 -3.86
CA LEU A 139 8.09 -5.44 -2.67
C LEU A 139 7.10 -6.46 -2.10
N HIS A 140 6.23 -6.99 -2.96
CA HIS A 140 5.24 -8.02 -2.62
C HIS A 140 5.90 -9.27 -2.04
N ARG A 141 6.92 -9.80 -2.72
CA ARG A 141 7.66 -10.98 -2.23
C ARG A 141 8.32 -10.73 -0.88
N SER A 142 8.94 -9.57 -0.70
CA SER A 142 9.61 -9.22 0.57
C SER A 142 8.61 -9.12 1.72
N TYR A 143 7.43 -8.56 1.43
CA TYR A 143 6.33 -8.51 2.40
C TYR A 143 5.78 -9.90 2.72
N GLU A 144 5.53 -10.75 1.74
CA GLU A 144 5.08 -12.13 1.95
C GLU A 144 6.07 -12.94 2.80
N GLN A 145 7.37 -12.80 2.53
CA GLN A 145 8.43 -13.44 3.31
C GLN A 145 8.43 -12.96 4.75
N TYR A 146 8.37 -11.64 4.97
CA TYR A 146 8.28 -11.06 6.31
C TYR A 146 7.01 -11.51 7.05
N ALA A 147 5.87 -11.57 6.36
CA ALA A 147 4.61 -11.99 6.97
C ALA A 147 4.61 -13.47 7.34
N ALA A 148 5.36 -14.31 6.62
CA ALA A 148 5.45 -15.75 6.83
C ALA A 148 6.46 -16.15 7.93
N ASP A 149 7.40 -15.28 8.30
CA ASP A 149 8.39 -15.55 9.34
C ASP A 149 7.90 -15.04 10.72
N PRO A 150 7.57 -15.93 11.67
CA PRO A 150 7.08 -15.53 12.99
C PRO A 150 8.19 -15.05 13.94
N ASP A 151 9.48 -15.29 13.63
CA ASP A 151 10.60 -14.98 14.55
C ASP A 151 11.07 -13.51 14.49
N ASP A 152 10.61 -12.73 13.51
CA ASP A 152 10.97 -11.31 13.31
C ASP A 152 9.87 -10.31 13.77
N ARG A 153 8.85 -10.76 14.54
CA ARG A 153 7.73 -9.93 15.04
C ARG A 153 7.84 -9.55 16.52
#